data_AF-A0A7C9V106-F1
#
_entry.id   AF-A0A7C9V106-F1
#
_cell.length_a   1.000
_cell.length_b   1.000
_cell.length_c   1.000
_cell.angle_alpha   90.00
_cell.angle_beta   90.00
_cell.angle_gamma   90.00
#
_symmetry.space_group_name_H-M   'P 1'
#
loop_
_entity.id
_entity.type
_entity.pdbx_description
1 polymer ?
#
loop_
_entity_poly.entity_id
_entity_poly.type
_entity_poly.pdbx_seq_one_letter_code
_entity_poly.pdbx_strand_id
1 'polypeptide(L)'
;MEKNKGLTVKGRIYGGFGIVLAFLVALAAVALLGFATVRDNVADYARVLVNTSAIQQIDRNVAGLRRNIFVYVDEGNQKALDRANELRTVLRRDLNEVAARVRLAETKAAMDRMVILFERYSGNFDKVIELRTERERLVREGTDVIGRDTSAIVDRLIAARIQERNFDALVSLSAIDSHFSTARLAVLRFQGRMNEAEAELAIKQLNEAQSLLETASRNEMGNARTQIEDLLGRVKSYRDSFTRQRDATLSYRKLVEDMGVLATEFGDLARDAAERQNKQLSLIEEATFSVMNSRSTIAAVASALAVVLGLFAAYLIARSILVPINRMTDAMGDLAGGRLDVTVPALERGDEIGQMAQAVQVFKQNAVDKKRMEEEAEAAREAQAKAEAEQRGREAAIVAEVAEVAKAASEGDLDRRIELAGKDGFLLNLCEGVNNLVNLTGIALKDVAEVLAAVARGDLTRRITNNYGGLFGQLKGDVNQTADKLFEIVTNINSSAGQIGSAAAEVAAGSQDLSERSEQQASA
;
A
#
# COMPACT_ATOMS: atom_id res chain seq x y z
N MET A 1 -33.41 9.24 32.26
CA MET A 1 -33.27 8.79 30.86
C MET A 1 -31.79 8.68 30.54
N GLU A 2 -31.25 7.46 30.54
CA GLU A 2 -29.85 7.20 30.17
C GLU A 2 -29.66 7.49 28.67
N LYS A 3 -28.89 8.55 28.34
CA LYS A 3 -28.45 8.80 26.96
C LYS A 3 -27.59 7.62 26.51
N ASN A 4 -28.06 6.90 25.50
CA ASN A 4 -27.37 5.78 24.86
C ASN A 4 -25.95 6.22 24.45
N LYS A 5 -24.92 5.76 25.18
CA LYS A 5 -23.52 6.09 24.89
C LYS A 5 -23.09 5.33 23.63
N GLY A 6 -23.30 5.95 22.47
CA GLY A 6 -22.80 5.44 21.19
C GLY A 6 -21.27 5.27 21.21
N LEU A 7 -20.75 4.35 20.39
CA LEU A 7 -19.31 4.12 20.23
C LEU A 7 -18.56 5.43 19.94
N THR A 8 -17.43 5.64 20.60
CA THR A 8 -16.52 6.76 20.35
C THR A 8 -16.01 6.79 18.91
N VAL A 9 -15.62 7.97 18.41
CA VAL A 9 -14.99 8.11 17.09
C VAL A 9 -13.79 7.18 16.97
N LYS A 10 -12.97 7.11 18.02
CA LYS A 10 -11.84 6.18 18.14
C LYS A 10 -12.28 4.72 17.97
N GLY A 11 -13.30 4.28 18.71
CA GLY A 11 -13.79 2.89 18.64
C GLY A 11 -14.28 2.49 17.25
N ARG A 12 -14.91 3.40 16.51
CA ARG A 12 -15.38 3.14 15.14
C ARG A 12 -14.24 3.02 14.13
N ILE A 13 -13.22 3.88 14.23
CA ILE A 13 -12.05 3.84 13.36
C ILE A 13 -11.24 2.56 13.60
N TYR A 14 -10.88 2.27 14.86
CA TYR A 14 -10.13 1.06 15.19
C TYR A 14 -10.92 -0.22 14.92
N GLY A 15 -12.24 -0.23 15.15
CA GLY A 15 -13.10 -1.36 14.80
C GLY A 15 -13.14 -1.62 13.30
N GLY A 16 -13.29 -0.57 12.49
CA GLY A 16 -13.26 -0.68 11.02
C GLY A 16 -11.92 -1.20 10.50
N PHE A 17 -10.81 -0.62 10.95
CA PHE A 17 -9.47 -1.09 10.58
C PHE A 17 -9.18 -2.50 11.08
N GLY A 18 -9.62 -2.86 12.29
CA GLY A 18 -9.44 -4.18 12.87
C GLY A 18 -10.12 -5.29 12.07
N ILE A 19 -11.34 -5.04 11.58
CA ILE A 19 -12.06 -5.98 10.71
C ILE A 19 -11.32 -6.18 9.39
N VAL A 20 -10.87 -5.08 8.75
CA VAL A 20 -10.10 -5.16 7.50
C VAL A 20 -8.80 -5.95 7.69
N LEU A 21 -8.07 -5.71 8.79
CA LEU A 21 -6.83 -6.42 9.09
C LEU A 21 -7.08 -7.92 9.34
N ALA A 22 -8.13 -8.26 10.09
CA ALA A 22 -8.50 -9.66 10.32
C ALA A 22 -8.82 -10.40 9.00
N PHE A 23 -9.51 -9.75 8.07
CA PHE A 23 -9.77 -10.29 6.73
C PHE A 23 -8.50 -10.47 5.92
N LEU A 24 -7.57 -9.51 5.96
CA LEU A 24 -6.28 -9.63 5.28
C LEU A 24 -5.46 -10.80 5.82
N VAL A 25 -5.44 -11.00 7.14
CA VAL A 25 -4.75 -12.14 7.76
C VAL A 25 -5.41 -13.47 7.36
N ALA A 26 -6.75 -13.54 7.35
CA ALA A 26 -7.46 -14.73 6.90
C ALA A 26 -7.17 -15.05 5.42
N LEU A 27 -7.19 -14.04 4.54
CA LEU A 27 -6.81 -14.17 3.13
C LEU A 27 -5.37 -14.68 2.97
N ALA A 28 -4.43 -14.11 3.72
CA ALA A 28 -3.04 -14.54 3.71
C ALA A 28 -2.89 -16.00 4.17
N ALA A 29 -3.60 -16.41 5.21
CA ALA A 29 -3.58 -17.79 5.70
C ALA A 29 -4.11 -18.80 4.64
N VAL A 30 -5.22 -18.47 3.97
CA VAL A 30 -5.78 -19.30 2.88
C VAL A 30 -4.80 -19.41 1.72
N ALA A 31 -4.14 -18.31 1.34
CA ALA A 31 -3.13 -18.32 0.29
C ALA A 31 -1.93 -19.20 0.67
N LEU A 32 -1.37 -19.05 1.87
CA LEU A 32 -0.21 -19.81 2.34
C LEU A 32 -0.47 -21.32 2.38
N LEU A 33 -1.63 -21.75 2.89
CA LEU A 33 -2.01 -23.16 2.91
C LEU A 33 -2.18 -23.72 1.49
N GLY A 34 -2.74 -22.93 0.56
CA GLY A 34 -2.86 -23.30 -0.84
C GLY A 34 -1.50 -23.51 -1.52
N PHE A 35 -0.55 -22.61 -1.29
CA PHE A 35 0.80 -22.72 -1.85
C PHE A 35 1.57 -23.95 -1.38
N ALA A 36 1.39 -24.37 -0.12
CA ALA A 36 2.02 -25.58 0.40
C ALA A 36 1.58 -26.83 -0.37
N THR A 37 0.27 -27.02 -0.59
CA THR A 37 -0.26 -28.16 -1.35
C THR A 37 0.20 -28.14 -2.81
N VAL A 38 0.19 -26.96 -3.46
CA VAL A 38 0.67 -26.83 -4.84
C VAL A 38 2.16 -27.18 -4.95
N ARG A 39 2.97 -26.72 -4.00
CA ARG A 39 4.40 -27.04 -3.94
C ARG A 39 4.64 -28.56 -3.86
N ASP A 40 3.91 -29.25 -3.00
CA ASP A 40 4.04 -30.70 -2.83
C ASP A 40 3.62 -31.46 -4.09
N ASN A 41 2.49 -31.09 -4.70
CA ASN A 41 2.04 -31.69 -5.95
C ASN A 41 3.02 -31.45 -7.10
N VAL A 42 3.60 -30.26 -7.22
CA VAL A 42 4.63 -29.95 -8.24
C VAL A 42 5.89 -30.78 -8.00
N ALA A 43 6.29 -30.98 -6.74
CA ALA A 43 7.43 -31.83 -6.41
C ALA A 43 7.16 -33.31 -6.76
N ASP A 44 5.94 -33.80 -6.52
CA ASP A 44 5.51 -35.13 -6.95
C ASP A 44 5.45 -35.27 -8.46
N TYR A 45 4.89 -34.29 -9.16
CA TYR A 45 4.86 -34.23 -10.62
C TYR A 45 6.28 -34.32 -11.21
N ALA A 46 7.21 -33.49 -10.72
CA ALA A 46 8.60 -33.51 -11.17
C ALA A 46 9.28 -34.86 -10.92
N ARG A 47 9.04 -35.50 -9.77
CA ARG A 47 9.57 -36.84 -9.46
C ARG A 47 9.04 -37.90 -10.43
N VAL A 48 7.73 -37.96 -10.61
CA VAL A 48 7.07 -38.94 -11.48
C VAL A 48 7.54 -38.73 -12.93
N LEU A 49 7.66 -37.49 -13.39
CA LEU A 49 8.14 -37.16 -14.74
C LEU A 49 9.57 -37.63 -14.99
N VAL A 50 10.48 -37.37 -14.05
CA VAL A 50 11.88 -37.83 -14.13
C VAL A 50 11.94 -39.36 -14.14
N ASN A 51 11.15 -40.02 -13.30
CA ASN A 51 11.08 -41.48 -13.27
C ASN A 51 10.56 -42.05 -14.59
N THR A 52 9.46 -41.52 -15.15
CA THR A 52 8.92 -41.95 -16.45
C THR A 52 9.97 -41.83 -17.56
N SER A 53 10.65 -40.69 -17.64
CA SER A 53 11.68 -40.47 -18.66
C SER A 53 12.84 -41.46 -18.51
N ALA A 54 13.26 -41.73 -17.27
CA ALA A 54 14.31 -42.69 -16.98
C ALA A 54 13.91 -44.13 -17.35
N ILE A 55 12.67 -44.56 -17.07
CA ILE A 55 12.16 -45.88 -17.47
C ILE A 55 12.17 -46.04 -18.99
N GLN A 56 11.74 -45.03 -19.73
CA GLN A 56 11.80 -45.04 -21.20
C GLN A 56 13.23 -45.06 -21.74
N GLN A 57 14.17 -44.39 -21.07
CA GLN A 57 15.58 -44.43 -21.42
C GLN A 57 16.19 -45.81 -21.16
N ILE A 58 15.83 -46.46 -20.04
CA ILE A 58 16.21 -47.82 -19.73
C ILE A 58 15.73 -48.77 -20.83
N ASP A 59 14.46 -48.69 -21.25
CA ASP A 59 13.92 -49.52 -22.33
C ASP A 59 14.71 -49.35 -23.65
N ARG A 60 14.98 -48.10 -24.05
CA ARG A 60 15.82 -47.80 -25.22
C ARG A 60 17.23 -48.38 -25.09
N ASN A 61 17.85 -48.26 -23.92
CA ASN A 61 19.17 -48.79 -23.64
C ASN A 61 19.19 -50.32 -23.67
N VAL A 62 18.13 -50.99 -23.19
CA VAL A 62 17.98 -52.45 -23.32
C VAL A 62 17.82 -52.86 -24.78
N ALA A 63 17.03 -52.15 -25.58
CA ALA A 63 16.97 -52.40 -27.02
C ALA A 63 18.34 -52.24 -27.71
N GLY A 64 19.11 -51.22 -27.30
CA GLY A 64 20.50 -51.02 -27.73
C GLY A 64 21.42 -52.16 -27.30
N LEU A 65 21.28 -52.65 -26.07
CA LEU A 65 22.04 -53.78 -25.54
C LEU A 65 21.75 -55.04 -26.36
N ARG A 66 20.47 -55.37 -26.56
CA ARG A 66 20.03 -56.51 -27.38
C ARG A 66 20.60 -56.47 -28.78
N ARG A 67 20.61 -55.28 -29.41
CA ARG A 67 21.17 -55.11 -30.75
C ARG A 67 22.66 -55.44 -30.78
N ASN A 68 23.44 -54.88 -29.85
CA ASN A 68 24.88 -55.13 -29.79
C ASN A 68 25.20 -56.59 -29.45
N ILE A 69 24.43 -57.20 -28.55
CA ILE A 69 24.52 -58.63 -28.25
C ILE A 69 24.22 -59.44 -29.51
N PHE A 70 23.16 -59.12 -30.25
CA PHE A 70 22.84 -59.80 -31.49
C PHE A 70 23.97 -59.71 -32.51
N VAL A 71 24.54 -58.52 -32.74
CA VAL A 71 25.71 -58.35 -33.64
C VAL A 71 26.91 -59.18 -33.16
N TYR A 72 27.20 -59.20 -31.86
CA TYR A 72 28.26 -60.05 -31.33
C TYR A 72 27.95 -61.56 -31.47
N VAL A 73 26.70 -61.96 -31.24
CA VAL A 73 26.21 -63.34 -31.34
C VAL A 73 26.25 -63.82 -32.79
N ASP A 74 25.94 -62.99 -33.76
CA ASP A 74 26.00 -63.36 -35.17
C ASP A 74 27.45 -63.31 -35.68
N GLU A 75 28.08 -62.13 -35.62
CA GLU A 75 29.34 -61.85 -36.32
C GLU A 75 30.60 -62.09 -35.48
N GLY A 76 30.49 -62.17 -34.15
CA GLY A 76 31.66 -62.18 -33.25
C GLY A 76 32.36 -60.83 -33.13
N ASN A 77 31.65 -59.74 -33.45
CA ASN A 77 32.20 -58.40 -33.48
C ASN A 77 32.60 -57.89 -32.08
N GLN A 78 33.91 -57.71 -31.85
CA GLN A 78 34.44 -57.29 -30.55
C GLN A 78 33.94 -55.90 -30.12
N LYS A 79 33.80 -54.95 -31.06
CA LYS A 79 33.29 -53.60 -30.72
C LYS A 79 31.84 -53.66 -30.22
N ALA A 80 31.04 -54.56 -30.78
CA ALA A 80 29.67 -54.78 -30.33
C ALA A 80 29.66 -55.38 -28.92
N LEU A 81 30.58 -56.30 -28.60
CA LEU A 81 30.75 -56.83 -27.24
C LEU A 81 31.14 -55.73 -26.25
N ASP A 82 32.12 -54.90 -26.59
CA ASP A 82 32.55 -53.78 -25.74
C ASP A 82 31.39 -52.82 -25.47
N ARG A 83 30.62 -52.47 -26.52
CA ARG A 83 29.45 -51.60 -26.39
C ARG A 83 28.32 -52.24 -25.57
N ALA A 84 28.10 -53.54 -25.71
CA ALA A 84 27.15 -54.29 -24.89
C ALA A 84 27.56 -54.26 -23.41
N ASN A 85 28.84 -54.42 -23.11
CA ASN A 85 29.36 -54.35 -21.74
C ASN A 85 29.19 -52.96 -21.12
N GLU A 86 29.46 -51.90 -21.87
CA GLU A 86 29.22 -50.52 -21.41
C GLU A 86 27.74 -50.28 -21.08
N LEU A 87 26.84 -50.66 -22.00
CA LEU A 87 25.39 -50.53 -21.80
C LEU A 87 24.92 -51.35 -20.60
N ARG A 88 25.48 -52.54 -20.37
CA ARG A 88 25.15 -53.36 -19.21
C ARG A 88 25.51 -52.66 -17.89
N THR A 89 26.68 -52.03 -17.80
CA THR A 89 27.06 -51.25 -16.62
C THR A 89 26.12 -50.06 -16.38
N VAL A 90 25.80 -49.31 -17.44
CA VAL A 90 24.88 -48.16 -17.35
C VAL A 90 23.48 -48.61 -16.94
N LEU A 91 22.94 -49.64 -17.58
CA LEU A 91 21.62 -50.19 -17.29
C LEU A 91 21.51 -50.71 -15.86
N ARG A 92 22.52 -51.42 -15.37
CA ARG A 92 22.55 -51.91 -13.98
C ARG A 92 22.43 -50.75 -13.00
N ARG A 93 23.19 -49.67 -13.21
CA ARG A 93 23.09 -48.46 -12.38
C ARG A 93 21.71 -47.83 -12.48
N ASP A 94 21.27 -47.53 -13.69
CA ASP A 94 20.03 -46.78 -13.93
C ASP A 94 18.79 -47.54 -13.41
N LEU A 95 18.72 -48.86 -13.61
CA LEU A 95 17.67 -49.71 -13.07
C LEU A 95 17.60 -49.64 -11.55
N ASN A 96 18.73 -49.77 -10.87
CA ASN A 96 18.79 -49.72 -9.40
C ASN A 96 18.46 -48.33 -8.86
N GLU A 97 18.95 -47.27 -9.49
CA GLU A 97 18.64 -45.90 -9.09
C GLU A 97 17.14 -45.58 -9.23
N VAL A 98 16.54 -45.95 -10.36
CA VAL A 98 15.11 -45.71 -10.60
C VAL A 98 14.27 -46.58 -9.68
N ALA A 99 14.62 -47.86 -9.51
CA ALA A 99 13.95 -48.75 -8.57
C ALA A 99 13.95 -48.20 -7.14
N ALA A 100 15.03 -47.56 -6.69
CA ALA A 100 15.11 -46.93 -5.37
C ALA A 100 14.26 -45.66 -5.23
N ARG A 101 14.01 -44.92 -6.32
CA ARG A 101 13.26 -43.64 -6.32
C ARG A 101 11.76 -43.81 -6.51
N VAL A 102 11.33 -44.86 -7.22
CA VAL A 102 9.90 -45.13 -7.50
C VAL A 102 9.18 -45.50 -6.20
N ARG A 103 8.06 -44.83 -5.93
CA ARG A 103 7.24 -45.04 -4.71
C ARG A 103 5.93 -45.79 -4.95
N LEU A 104 5.40 -45.75 -6.18
CA LEU A 104 4.16 -46.43 -6.50
C LEU A 104 4.37 -47.95 -6.40
N ALA A 105 3.63 -48.63 -5.52
CA ALA A 105 3.85 -50.04 -5.20
C ALA A 105 3.92 -50.95 -6.43
N GLU A 106 2.99 -50.77 -7.38
CA GLU A 106 2.95 -51.57 -8.61
C GLU A 106 4.12 -51.27 -9.56
N THR A 107 4.48 -49.99 -9.74
CA THR A 107 5.66 -49.62 -10.55
C THR A 107 6.93 -50.11 -9.87
N LYS A 108 7.03 -50.03 -8.54
CA LYS A 108 8.17 -50.53 -7.78
C LYS A 108 8.36 -52.03 -7.98
N ALA A 109 7.28 -52.81 -7.90
CA ALA A 109 7.30 -54.24 -8.18
C ALA A 109 7.75 -54.55 -9.62
N ALA A 110 7.27 -53.76 -10.61
CA ALA A 110 7.71 -53.88 -11.99
C ALA A 110 9.21 -53.56 -12.15
N MET A 111 9.71 -52.50 -11.52
CA MET A 111 11.13 -52.14 -11.51
C MET A 111 12.00 -53.25 -10.89
N ASP A 112 11.58 -53.81 -9.76
CA ASP A 112 12.31 -54.89 -9.09
C ASP A 112 12.36 -56.15 -9.95
N ARG A 113 11.25 -56.48 -10.62
CA ARG A 113 11.21 -57.59 -11.58
C ARG A 113 12.11 -57.32 -12.79
N MET A 114 12.13 -56.09 -13.30
CA MET A 114 13.05 -55.69 -14.39
C MET A 114 14.52 -55.82 -13.99
N VAL A 115 14.89 -55.49 -12.75
CA VAL A 115 16.26 -55.73 -12.22
C VAL A 115 16.60 -57.22 -12.27
N ILE A 116 15.71 -58.08 -11.77
CA ILE A 116 15.93 -59.54 -11.78
C ILE A 116 16.07 -60.09 -13.20
N LEU A 117 15.18 -59.68 -14.11
CA LEU A 117 15.22 -60.09 -15.51
C LEU A 117 16.51 -59.64 -16.19
N PHE A 118 16.94 -58.40 -15.93
CA PHE A 118 18.17 -57.86 -16.47
C PHE A 118 19.42 -58.60 -15.97
N GLU A 119 19.48 -58.96 -14.68
CA GLU A 119 20.59 -59.76 -14.14
C GLU A 119 20.62 -61.17 -14.73
N ARG A 120 19.45 -61.81 -14.88
CA ARG A 120 19.36 -63.12 -15.54
C ARG A 120 19.77 -63.05 -17.01
N TYR A 121 19.32 -62.01 -17.72
CA TYR A 121 19.70 -61.74 -19.10
C TYR A 121 21.21 -61.53 -19.24
N SER A 122 21.80 -60.74 -18.33
CA SER A 122 23.24 -60.48 -18.29
C SER A 122 24.06 -61.74 -18.02
N GLY A 123 23.62 -62.58 -17.07
CA GLY A 123 24.30 -63.85 -16.79
C GLY A 123 24.15 -64.88 -17.91
N ASN A 124 23.03 -64.88 -18.64
CA ASN A 124 22.90 -65.68 -19.85
C ASN A 124 23.85 -65.19 -20.95
N PHE A 125 24.03 -63.86 -21.08
CA PHE A 125 24.97 -63.30 -22.04
C PHE A 125 26.42 -63.71 -21.75
N ASP A 126 26.83 -63.74 -20.49
CA ASP A 126 28.18 -64.21 -20.10
C ASP A 126 28.41 -65.66 -20.53
N LYS A 127 27.41 -66.53 -20.34
CA LYS A 127 27.46 -67.93 -20.81
C LYS A 127 27.49 -68.05 -22.32
N VAL A 128 26.79 -67.15 -23.03
CA VAL A 128 26.83 -67.10 -24.51
C VAL A 128 28.24 -66.77 -25.01
N ILE A 129 28.94 -65.84 -24.35
CA ILE A 129 30.35 -65.51 -24.65
C ILE A 129 31.26 -66.73 -24.43
N GLU A 130 31.09 -67.41 -23.29
CA GLU A 130 31.87 -68.61 -22.94
C GLU A 130 31.66 -69.74 -23.97
N LEU A 131 30.40 -70.08 -24.26
CA LEU A 131 30.05 -71.14 -25.21
C LEU A 131 30.49 -70.83 -26.63
N ARG A 132 30.42 -69.55 -27.05
CA ARG A 132 30.94 -69.14 -28.37
C ARG A 132 32.45 -69.38 -28.44
N THR A 133 33.17 -68.93 -27.42
CA THR A 133 34.64 -69.06 -27.34
C THR A 133 35.04 -70.54 -27.36
N GLU A 134 34.36 -71.37 -26.57
CA GLU A 134 34.63 -72.81 -26.54
C GLU A 134 34.27 -73.49 -27.86
N ARG A 135 33.13 -73.15 -28.48
CA ARG A 135 32.76 -73.66 -29.81
C ARG A 135 33.83 -73.31 -30.85
N GLU A 136 34.29 -72.06 -30.89
CA GLU A 136 35.32 -71.62 -31.82
C GLU A 136 36.66 -72.34 -31.60
N ARG A 137 37.02 -72.60 -30.34
CA ARG A 137 38.20 -73.39 -29.99
C ARG A 137 38.06 -74.84 -30.45
N LEU A 138 36.93 -75.49 -30.19
CA LEU A 138 36.62 -76.86 -30.60
C LEU A 138 36.59 -77.05 -32.12
N VAL A 139 36.22 -76.01 -32.88
CA VAL A 139 36.35 -76.00 -34.34
C VAL A 139 37.82 -75.97 -34.74
N ARG A 140 38.55 -74.93 -34.31
CA ARG A 140 39.93 -74.68 -34.77
C ARG A 140 40.92 -75.77 -34.35
N GLU A 141 40.87 -76.18 -33.08
CA GLU A 141 41.83 -77.13 -32.50
C GLU A 141 41.35 -78.59 -32.61
N GLY A 142 40.04 -78.79 -32.74
CA GLY A 142 39.41 -80.10 -32.71
C GLY A 142 39.03 -80.58 -34.11
N THR A 143 37.85 -80.18 -34.59
CA THR A 143 37.28 -80.74 -35.82
C THR A 143 38.08 -80.38 -37.08
N ASP A 144 38.65 -79.17 -37.19
CA ASP A 144 39.40 -78.79 -38.39
C ASP A 144 40.75 -79.55 -38.49
N VAL A 145 41.52 -79.58 -37.40
CA VAL A 145 42.84 -80.23 -37.37
C VAL A 145 42.71 -81.74 -37.38
N ILE A 146 41.95 -82.32 -36.45
CA ILE A 146 41.77 -83.78 -36.38
C ILE A 146 41.14 -84.29 -37.68
N GLY A 147 40.16 -83.56 -38.24
CA GLY A 147 39.51 -83.93 -39.49
C GLY A 147 40.47 -84.00 -40.67
N ARG A 148 41.32 -82.99 -40.82
CA ARG A 148 42.33 -82.94 -41.89
C ARG A 148 43.37 -84.05 -41.74
N ASP A 149 43.90 -84.23 -40.54
CA ASP A 149 44.93 -85.23 -40.25
C ASP A 149 44.41 -86.65 -40.43
N THR A 150 43.15 -86.89 -40.02
CA THR A 150 42.49 -88.19 -40.18
C THR A 150 42.30 -88.53 -41.65
N SER A 151 41.80 -87.60 -42.49
CA SER A 151 41.69 -87.84 -43.93
C SER A 151 43.05 -88.14 -44.57
N ALA A 152 44.11 -87.40 -44.21
CA ALA A 152 45.45 -87.66 -44.72
C ALA A 152 46.02 -89.03 -44.29
N ILE A 153 45.58 -89.59 -43.16
CA ILE A 153 45.93 -90.96 -42.74
C ILE A 153 45.15 -91.97 -43.57
N VAL A 154 43.85 -91.78 -43.74
CA VAL A 154 43.00 -92.66 -44.56
C VAL A 154 43.55 -92.76 -45.99
N ASP A 155 43.89 -91.63 -46.62
CA ASP A 155 44.48 -91.58 -47.97
C ASP A 155 45.79 -92.38 -48.06
N ARG A 156 46.67 -92.25 -47.05
CA ARG A 156 47.93 -93.00 -46.99
C ARG A 156 47.70 -94.50 -46.83
N LEU A 157 46.74 -94.91 -46.01
CA LEU A 157 46.41 -96.33 -45.83
C LEU A 157 45.78 -96.92 -47.08
N ILE A 158 44.89 -96.20 -47.75
CA ILE A 158 44.33 -96.60 -49.06
C ILE A 158 45.46 -96.80 -50.07
N ALA A 159 46.38 -95.84 -50.20
CA ALA A 159 47.52 -95.95 -51.10
C ALA A 159 48.43 -97.16 -50.77
N ALA A 160 48.69 -97.42 -49.49
CA ALA A 160 49.45 -98.58 -49.05
C ALA A 160 48.76 -99.91 -49.43
N ARG A 161 47.45 -100.04 -49.21
CA ARG A 161 46.71 -101.27 -49.56
C ARG A 161 46.64 -101.51 -51.07
N ILE A 162 46.63 -100.45 -51.89
CA ILE A 162 46.76 -100.55 -53.35
C ILE A 162 48.13 -101.15 -53.73
N GLN A 163 49.22 -100.66 -53.12
CA GLN A 163 50.58 -101.16 -53.38
C GLN A 163 50.75 -102.62 -52.93
N GLU A 164 50.18 -102.97 -51.78
CA GLU A 164 50.18 -104.34 -51.23
C GLU A 164 49.26 -105.30 -51.98
N ARG A 165 48.42 -104.81 -52.91
CA ARG A 165 47.36 -105.56 -53.61
C ARG A 165 46.36 -106.23 -52.66
N ASN A 166 46.13 -105.65 -51.50
CA ASN A 166 45.16 -106.13 -50.52
C ASN A 166 43.78 -105.47 -50.76
N PHE A 167 43.03 -106.02 -51.72
CA PHE A 167 41.76 -105.44 -52.16
C PHE A 167 40.64 -105.52 -51.12
N ASP A 168 40.64 -106.53 -50.25
CA ASP A 168 39.62 -106.67 -49.18
C ASP A 168 39.76 -105.56 -48.13
N ALA A 169 41.00 -105.26 -47.72
CA ALA A 169 41.30 -104.12 -46.85
C ALA A 169 41.02 -102.77 -47.56
N LEU A 170 41.30 -102.68 -48.86
CA LEU A 170 41.04 -101.48 -49.66
C LEU A 170 39.55 -101.12 -49.72
N VAL A 171 38.66 -102.11 -49.92
CA VAL A 171 37.21 -101.88 -49.92
C VAL A 171 36.74 -101.38 -48.56
N SER A 172 37.25 -101.98 -47.48
CA SER A 172 36.91 -101.58 -46.12
C SER A 172 37.35 -100.14 -45.83
N LEU A 173 38.59 -99.78 -46.16
CA LEU A 173 39.11 -98.42 -46.00
C LEU A 173 38.38 -97.38 -46.87
N SER A 174 37.95 -97.76 -48.08
CA SER A 174 37.19 -96.87 -48.97
C SER A 174 35.79 -96.59 -48.41
N ALA A 175 35.14 -97.60 -47.80
CA ALA A 175 33.86 -97.40 -47.11
C ALA A 175 34.03 -96.49 -45.87
N ILE A 176 35.10 -96.70 -45.08
CA ILE A 176 35.45 -95.84 -43.94
C ILE A 176 35.67 -94.40 -44.39
N ASP A 177 36.41 -94.17 -45.48
CA ASP A 177 36.64 -92.84 -46.04
C ASP A 177 35.33 -92.16 -46.45
N SER A 178 34.45 -92.88 -47.15
CA SER A 178 33.14 -92.36 -47.57
C SER A 178 32.29 -91.92 -46.38
N HIS A 179 32.19 -92.75 -45.34
CA HIS A 179 31.47 -92.41 -44.12
C HIS A 179 32.11 -91.21 -43.40
N PHE A 180 33.44 -91.20 -43.25
CA PHE A 180 34.15 -90.11 -42.59
C PHE A 180 34.04 -88.78 -43.35
N SER A 181 34.20 -88.80 -44.67
CA SER A 181 34.05 -87.62 -45.54
C SER A 181 32.62 -87.07 -45.52
N THR A 182 31.61 -87.95 -45.53
CA THR A 182 30.21 -87.55 -45.36
C THR A 182 29.97 -86.92 -43.99
N ALA A 183 30.55 -87.50 -42.93
CA ALA A 183 30.48 -86.91 -41.60
C ALA A 183 31.12 -85.52 -41.57
N ARG A 184 32.32 -85.34 -42.13
CA ARG A 184 33.00 -84.05 -42.19
C ARG A 184 32.18 -83.00 -42.93
N LEU A 185 31.54 -83.36 -44.04
CA LEU A 185 30.65 -82.46 -44.76
C LEU A 185 29.44 -82.06 -43.91
N ALA A 186 28.83 -83.00 -43.20
CA ALA A 186 27.74 -82.73 -42.28
C ALA A 186 28.19 -81.84 -41.10
N VAL A 187 29.40 -82.04 -40.55
CA VAL A 187 30.00 -81.15 -39.53
C VAL A 187 30.15 -79.72 -40.05
N LEU A 188 30.66 -79.53 -41.27
CA LEU A 188 30.80 -78.18 -41.88
C LEU A 188 29.44 -77.51 -42.10
N ARG A 189 28.44 -78.26 -42.54
CA ARG A 189 27.06 -77.75 -42.69
C ARG A 189 26.45 -77.40 -41.34
N PHE A 190 26.68 -78.21 -40.32
CA PHE A 190 26.30 -77.92 -38.94
C PHE A 190 26.99 -76.64 -38.44
N GLN A 191 28.27 -76.44 -38.72
CA GLN A 191 28.98 -75.22 -38.30
C GLN A 191 28.37 -73.95 -38.91
N GLY A 192 28.01 -73.99 -40.21
CA GLY A 192 27.44 -72.81 -40.89
C GLY A 192 25.96 -72.56 -40.60
N ARG A 193 25.14 -73.62 -40.48
CA ARG A 193 23.67 -73.50 -40.33
C ARG A 193 23.16 -73.81 -38.93
N MET A 194 24.02 -74.40 -38.10
CA MET A 194 23.69 -74.89 -36.75
C MET A 194 22.48 -75.86 -36.75
N ASN A 195 22.23 -76.58 -37.84
CA ASN A 195 21.06 -77.44 -37.96
C ASN A 195 21.26 -78.79 -37.24
N GLU A 196 20.40 -79.14 -36.29
CA GLU A 196 20.50 -80.38 -35.51
C GLU A 196 20.50 -81.65 -36.37
N ALA A 197 19.74 -81.67 -37.47
CA ALA A 197 19.72 -82.81 -38.39
C ALA A 197 21.10 -83.11 -39.03
N GLU A 198 21.91 -82.08 -39.29
CA GLU A 198 23.27 -82.25 -39.81
C GLU A 198 24.20 -82.81 -38.72
N ALA A 199 23.99 -82.45 -37.45
CA ALA A 199 24.75 -83.03 -36.35
C ALA A 199 24.41 -84.50 -36.12
N GLU A 200 23.14 -84.87 -36.20
CA GLU A 200 22.71 -86.27 -36.13
C GLU A 200 23.30 -87.10 -37.27
N LEU A 201 23.27 -86.57 -38.50
CA LEU A 201 23.89 -87.20 -39.65
C LEU A 201 25.40 -87.40 -39.44
N ALA A 202 26.11 -86.36 -39.01
CA ALA A 202 27.54 -86.45 -38.74
C ALA A 202 27.87 -87.53 -37.70
N ILE A 203 27.15 -87.58 -36.59
CA ILE A 203 27.36 -88.58 -35.53
C ILE A 203 27.06 -89.99 -36.05
N LYS A 204 25.96 -90.17 -36.80
CA LYS A 204 25.62 -91.46 -37.40
C LYS A 204 26.76 -91.96 -38.29
N GLN A 205 27.23 -91.12 -39.21
CA GLN A 205 28.30 -91.48 -40.15
C GLN A 205 29.63 -91.79 -39.43
N LEU A 206 29.97 -91.05 -38.37
CA LEU A 206 31.14 -91.34 -37.54
C LEU A 206 31.04 -92.68 -36.81
N ASN A 207 29.84 -93.04 -36.33
CA ASN A 207 29.62 -94.34 -35.69
C ASN A 207 29.72 -95.50 -36.68
N GLU A 208 29.22 -95.33 -37.91
CA GLU A 208 29.41 -96.33 -38.99
C GLU A 208 30.91 -96.50 -39.32
N ALA A 209 31.63 -95.39 -39.52
CA ALA A 209 33.08 -95.43 -39.75
C ALA A 209 33.84 -96.11 -38.60
N GLN A 210 33.47 -95.84 -37.34
CA GLN A 210 34.04 -96.47 -36.18
C GLN A 210 33.78 -97.99 -36.14
N SER A 211 32.55 -98.42 -36.43
CA SER A 211 32.16 -99.83 -36.46
C SER A 211 32.95 -100.62 -37.52
N LEU A 212 33.12 -100.02 -38.70
CA LEU A 212 33.95 -100.59 -39.77
C LEU A 212 35.43 -100.67 -39.37
N LEU A 213 35.98 -99.63 -38.74
CA LEU A 213 37.36 -99.62 -38.24
C LEU A 213 37.59 -100.68 -37.14
N GLU A 214 36.64 -100.87 -36.23
CA GLU A 214 36.70 -101.92 -35.21
C GLU A 214 36.68 -103.33 -35.83
N THR A 215 35.93 -103.50 -36.92
CA THR A 215 35.90 -104.76 -37.66
C THR A 215 37.21 -104.98 -38.44
N ALA A 216 37.72 -103.96 -39.11
CA ALA A 216 38.99 -104.02 -39.82
C ALA A 216 40.17 -104.31 -38.87
N SER A 217 40.18 -103.69 -37.68
CA SER A 217 41.21 -103.92 -36.65
C SER A 217 41.25 -105.39 -36.18
N ARG A 218 40.11 -106.06 -36.11
CA ARG A 218 40.03 -107.50 -35.76
C ARG A 218 40.56 -108.41 -36.87
N ASN A 219 40.46 -107.97 -38.12
CA ASN A 219 40.79 -108.78 -39.30
C ASN A 219 42.25 -108.59 -39.77
N GLU A 220 42.87 -107.43 -39.48
CA GLU A 220 44.28 -107.17 -39.82
C GLU A 220 45.25 -107.67 -38.72
N MET A 221 46.53 -107.86 -39.07
CA MET A 221 47.59 -108.28 -38.15
C MET A 221 48.84 -107.42 -38.30
N GLY A 222 49.71 -107.43 -37.27
CA GLY A 222 50.99 -106.72 -37.29
C GLY A 222 50.83 -105.20 -37.46
N ASN A 223 51.70 -104.60 -38.28
CA ASN A 223 51.73 -103.15 -38.51
C ASN A 223 50.41 -102.60 -39.08
N ALA A 224 49.74 -103.39 -39.92
CA ALA A 224 48.46 -103.05 -40.53
C ALA A 224 47.38 -102.79 -39.46
N ARG A 225 47.25 -103.72 -38.50
CA ARG A 225 46.35 -103.57 -37.35
C ARG A 225 46.65 -102.33 -36.52
N THR A 226 47.92 -102.06 -36.22
CA THR A 226 48.32 -100.87 -35.44
C THR A 226 47.93 -99.58 -36.15
N GLN A 227 48.07 -99.52 -37.48
CA GLN A 227 47.64 -98.37 -38.28
C GLN A 227 46.12 -98.16 -38.24
N ILE A 228 45.34 -99.24 -38.31
CA ILE A 228 43.87 -99.17 -38.18
C ILE A 228 43.45 -98.76 -36.76
N GLU A 229 44.15 -99.24 -35.73
CA GLU A 229 43.90 -98.84 -34.33
C GLU A 229 44.20 -97.35 -34.09
N ASP A 230 45.28 -96.80 -34.67
CA ASP A 230 45.55 -95.34 -34.63
C ASP A 230 44.44 -94.55 -35.32
N LEU A 231 44.02 -94.99 -36.53
CA LEU A 231 42.93 -94.36 -37.27
C LEU A 231 41.60 -94.42 -36.47
N LEU A 232 41.29 -95.55 -35.84
CA LEU A 232 40.14 -95.70 -34.94
C LEU A 232 40.19 -94.70 -33.78
N GLY A 233 41.36 -94.54 -33.14
CA GLY A 233 41.57 -93.56 -32.07
C GLY A 233 41.33 -92.12 -32.53
N ARG A 234 41.74 -91.78 -33.75
CA ARG A 234 41.53 -90.46 -34.35
C ARG A 234 40.08 -90.20 -34.73
N VAL A 235 39.37 -91.17 -35.30
CA VAL A 235 37.93 -91.07 -35.58
C VAL A 235 37.13 -90.90 -34.29
N LYS A 236 37.48 -91.64 -33.22
CA LYS A 236 36.89 -91.45 -31.88
C LYS A 236 37.14 -90.04 -31.35
N SER A 237 38.39 -89.56 -31.42
CA SER A 237 38.75 -88.21 -30.98
C SER A 237 38.02 -87.12 -31.77
N TYR A 238 37.88 -87.29 -33.09
CA TYR A 238 37.11 -86.40 -33.95
C TYR A 238 35.64 -86.36 -33.54
N ARG A 239 35.02 -87.52 -33.33
CA ARG A 239 33.62 -87.63 -32.89
C ARG A 239 33.41 -86.98 -31.52
N ASP A 240 34.30 -87.23 -30.57
CA ASP A 240 34.16 -86.69 -29.22
C ASP A 240 34.34 -85.16 -29.24
N SER A 241 35.27 -84.63 -30.03
CA SER A 241 35.43 -83.19 -30.26
C SER A 241 34.18 -82.58 -30.91
N PHE A 242 33.63 -83.24 -31.94
CA PHE A 242 32.41 -82.78 -32.61
C PHE A 242 31.19 -82.83 -31.68
N THR A 243 31.09 -83.85 -30.83
CA THR A 243 29.99 -83.98 -29.86
C THR A 243 30.01 -82.82 -28.87
N ARG A 244 31.18 -82.48 -28.32
CA ARG A 244 31.33 -81.29 -27.46
C ARG A 244 30.97 -80.01 -28.20
N GLN A 245 31.40 -79.89 -29.46
CA GLN A 245 31.08 -78.73 -30.29
C GLN A 245 29.57 -78.59 -30.54
N ARG A 246 28.89 -79.70 -30.84
CA ARG A 246 27.43 -79.77 -30.98
C ARG A 246 26.74 -79.29 -29.72
N ASP A 247 27.11 -79.86 -28.57
CA ASP A 247 26.46 -79.57 -27.28
C ASP A 247 26.63 -78.10 -26.89
N ALA A 248 27.83 -77.54 -27.11
CA ALA A 248 28.08 -76.12 -26.93
C ALA A 248 27.22 -75.26 -27.86
N THR A 249 27.08 -75.65 -29.13
CA THR A 249 26.29 -74.92 -30.14
C THR A 249 24.78 -74.96 -29.84
N LEU A 250 24.25 -76.11 -29.41
CA LEU A 250 22.83 -76.25 -29.05
C LEU A 250 22.50 -75.48 -27.76
N SER A 251 23.37 -75.58 -26.76
CA SER A 251 23.24 -74.84 -25.50
C SER A 251 23.32 -73.32 -25.73
N TYR A 252 24.22 -72.90 -26.61
CA TYR A 252 24.34 -71.51 -27.06
C TYR A 252 23.04 -71.03 -27.72
N ARG A 253 22.45 -71.79 -28.64
CA ARG A 253 21.19 -71.41 -29.31
C ARG A 253 20.05 -71.25 -28.31
N LYS A 254 19.90 -72.23 -27.42
CA LYS A 254 18.86 -72.20 -26.39
C LYS A 254 19.00 -70.98 -25.48
N LEU A 255 20.22 -70.63 -25.08
CA LEU A 255 20.45 -69.42 -24.26
C LEU A 255 20.08 -68.13 -25.00
N VAL A 256 20.40 -68.02 -26.30
CA VAL A 256 20.01 -66.87 -27.12
C VAL A 256 18.49 -66.76 -27.24
N GLU A 257 17.79 -67.89 -27.38
CA GLU A 257 16.33 -67.94 -27.39
C GLU A 257 15.73 -67.52 -26.02
N ASP A 258 16.22 -68.09 -24.92
CA ASP A 258 15.82 -67.74 -23.56
C ASP A 258 16.03 -66.24 -23.28
N MET A 259 17.15 -65.68 -23.75
CA MET A 259 17.43 -64.25 -23.68
C MET A 259 16.39 -63.42 -24.46
N GLY A 260 15.92 -63.91 -25.61
CA GLY A 260 14.83 -63.30 -26.37
C GLY A 260 13.54 -63.20 -25.55
N VAL A 261 13.18 -64.26 -24.83
CA VAL A 261 12.00 -64.28 -23.93
C VAL A 261 12.15 -63.28 -22.79
N LEU A 262 13.28 -63.31 -22.08
CA LEU A 262 13.56 -62.38 -20.97
C LEU A 262 13.49 -60.92 -21.41
N ALA A 263 14.01 -60.63 -22.60
CA ALA A 263 14.03 -59.28 -23.13
C ALA A 263 12.64 -58.78 -23.57
N THR A 264 11.77 -59.67 -24.04
CA THR A 264 10.37 -59.33 -24.33
C THR A 264 9.60 -59.05 -23.05
N GLU A 265 9.72 -59.92 -22.04
CA GLU A 265 9.09 -59.72 -20.73
C GLU A 265 9.56 -58.41 -20.07
N PHE A 266 10.86 -58.10 -20.18
CA PHE A 266 11.41 -56.83 -19.72
C PHE A 266 10.75 -55.63 -20.42
N GLY A 267 10.66 -55.66 -21.76
CA GLY A 267 10.10 -54.56 -22.55
C GLY A 267 8.62 -54.31 -22.23
N ASP A 268 7.85 -55.38 -22.02
CA ASP A 268 6.44 -55.26 -21.62
C ASP A 268 6.29 -54.66 -20.21
N LEU A 269 7.12 -55.09 -19.25
CA LEU A 269 7.15 -54.48 -17.92
C LEU A 269 7.57 -53.00 -17.95
N ALA A 270 8.54 -52.65 -18.79
CA ALA A 270 9.00 -51.27 -18.94
C ALA A 270 7.90 -50.37 -19.53
N ARG A 271 7.17 -50.86 -20.54
CA ARG A 271 6.02 -50.17 -21.14
C ARG A 271 4.90 -49.97 -20.13
N ASP A 272 4.49 -51.04 -19.45
CA ASP A 272 3.46 -51.00 -18.40
C ASP A 272 3.83 -50.04 -17.26
N ALA A 273 5.09 -50.07 -16.82
CA ALA A 273 5.60 -49.19 -15.78
C ALA A 273 5.55 -47.72 -16.21
N ALA A 274 5.95 -47.41 -17.44
CA ALA A 274 5.88 -46.07 -18.00
C ALA A 274 4.43 -45.59 -18.19
N GLU A 275 3.53 -46.44 -18.66
CA GLU A 275 2.10 -46.12 -18.80
C GLU A 275 1.44 -45.83 -17.45
N ARG A 276 1.73 -46.63 -16.42
CA ARG A 276 1.23 -46.38 -15.05
C ARG A 276 1.75 -45.07 -14.49
N GLN A 277 3.03 -44.75 -14.69
CA GLN A 277 3.57 -43.45 -14.27
C GLN A 277 2.96 -42.28 -15.05
N ASN A 278 2.73 -42.41 -16.35
CA ASN A 278 2.01 -41.40 -17.15
C ASN A 278 0.58 -41.17 -16.65
N LYS A 279 -0.14 -42.25 -16.29
CA LYS A 279 -1.48 -42.12 -15.69
C LYS A 279 -1.42 -41.44 -14.32
N GLN A 280 -0.37 -41.68 -13.53
CA GLN A 280 -0.15 -40.94 -12.28
C GLN A 280 0.14 -39.45 -12.54
N LEU A 281 0.92 -39.11 -13.58
CA LEU A 281 1.14 -37.71 -13.98
C LEU A 281 -0.17 -37.00 -14.29
N SER A 282 -1.05 -37.61 -15.09
CA SER A 282 -2.33 -37.00 -15.43
C SER A 282 -3.23 -36.80 -14.22
N LEU A 283 -3.23 -37.74 -13.27
CA LEU A 283 -3.99 -37.61 -12.01
C LEU A 283 -3.43 -36.50 -11.12
N ILE A 284 -2.11 -36.37 -11.02
CA ILE A 284 -1.46 -35.28 -10.26
C ILE A 284 -1.75 -33.93 -10.93
N GLU A 285 -1.68 -33.86 -12.25
CA GLU A 285 -1.98 -32.67 -13.03
C GLU A 285 -3.44 -32.23 -12.80
N GLU A 286 -4.39 -33.14 -12.98
CA GLU A 286 -5.82 -32.87 -12.75
C GLU A 286 -6.11 -32.44 -11.30
N ALA A 287 -5.53 -33.14 -10.32
CA ALA A 287 -5.65 -32.77 -8.91
C ALA A 287 -5.04 -31.39 -8.63
N THR A 288 -3.90 -31.07 -9.24
CA THR A 288 -3.23 -29.77 -9.08
C THR A 288 -4.05 -28.65 -9.67
N PHE A 289 -4.58 -28.81 -10.89
CA PHE A 289 -5.46 -27.83 -11.52
C PHE A 289 -6.75 -27.64 -10.72
N SER A 290 -7.37 -28.73 -10.26
CA SER A 290 -8.57 -28.68 -9.43
C SER A 290 -8.33 -27.91 -8.12
N VAL A 291 -7.24 -28.22 -7.40
CA VAL A 291 -6.84 -27.51 -6.18
C VAL A 291 -6.54 -26.04 -6.48
N MET A 292 -5.77 -25.74 -7.53
CA MET A 292 -5.46 -24.36 -7.92
C MET A 292 -6.72 -23.57 -8.26
N ASN A 293 -7.64 -24.14 -9.04
CA ASN A 293 -8.86 -23.45 -9.46
C ASN A 293 -9.82 -23.22 -8.28
N SER A 294 -9.99 -24.22 -7.41
CA SER A 294 -10.78 -24.10 -6.18
C SER A 294 -10.19 -23.03 -5.25
N ARG A 295 -8.86 -23.04 -5.03
CA ARG A 295 -8.18 -22.05 -4.19
C ARG A 295 -8.22 -20.64 -4.79
N SER A 296 -8.03 -20.50 -6.10
CA SER A 296 -8.15 -19.23 -6.82
C SER A 296 -9.57 -18.67 -6.70
N THR A 297 -10.59 -19.53 -6.82
CA THR A 297 -12.00 -19.13 -6.67
C THR A 297 -12.30 -18.68 -5.24
N ILE A 298 -11.88 -19.44 -4.23
CA ILE A 298 -12.05 -19.06 -2.82
C ILE A 298 -11.35 -17.73 -2.52
N ALA A 299 -10.12 -17.54 -3.01
CA ALA A 299 -9.37 -16.31 -2.84
C ALA A 299 -10.04 -15.12 -3.54
N ALA A 300 -10.56 -15.30 -4.76
CA ALA A 300 -11.29 -14.28 -5.50
C ALA A 300 -12.59 -13.87 -4.79
N VAL A 301 -13.39 -14.84 -4.33
CA VAL A 301 -14.62 -14.58 -3.56
C VAL A 301 -14.32 -13.89 -2.23
N ALA A 302 -13.31 -14.35 -1.49
CA ALA A 302 -12.90 -13.74 -0.23
C ALA A 302 -12.38 -12.30 -0.43
N SER A 303 -11.63 -12.05 -1.52
CA SER A 303 -11.15 -10.72 -1.89
C SER A 303 -12.31 -9.79 -2.27
N ALA A 304 -13.27 -10.27 -3.06
CA ALA A 304 -14.46 -9.50 -3.42
C ALA A 304 -15.30 -9.15 -2.18
N LEU A 305 -15.51 -10.11 -1.26
CA LEU A 305 -16.16 -9.88 0.03
C LEU A 305 -15.41 -8.86 0.88
N ALA A 306 -14.09 -8.95 0.96
CA ALA A 306 -13.26 -7.99 1.69
C ALA A 306 -13.38 -6.57 1.12
N VAL A 307 -13.44 -6.41 -0.20
CA VAL A 307 -13.67 -5.12 -0.86
C VAL A 307 -15.06 -4.57 -0.54
N VAL A 308 -16.11 -5.41 -0.65
CA VAL A 308 -17.49 -5.00 -0.34
C VAL A 308 -17.62 -4.59 1.13
N LEU A 309 -17.07 -5.38 2.06
CA LEU A 309 -17.07 -5.07 3.49
C LEU A 309 -16.22 -3.84 3.80
N GLY A 310 -15.09 -3.65 3.11
CA GLY A 310 -14.26 -2.46 3.23
C GLY A 310 -14.98 -1.20 2.76
N LEU A 311 -15.65 -1.25 1.61
CA LEU A 311 -16.49 -0.16 1.10
C LEU A 311 -17.67 0.13 2.04
N PHE A 312 -18.30 -0.91 2.59
CA PHE A 312 -19.37 -0.76 3.57
C PHE A 312 -18.89 -0.13 4.88
N ALA A 313 -17.75 -0.58 5.42
CA ALA A 313 -17.12 0.02 6.59
C ALA A 313 -16.71 1.48 6.32
N ALA A 314 -16.13 1.77 5.16
CA ALA A 314 -15.79 3.13 4.74
C ALA A 314 -17.04 4.01 4.63
N TYR A 315 -18.14 3.49 4.07
CA TYR A 315 -19.42 4.19 4.01
C TYR A 315 -19.98 4.47 5.41
N LEU A 316 -19.93 3.50 6.33
CA LEU A 316 -20.36 3.68 7.72
C LEU A 316 -19.52 4.72 8.45
N ILE A 317 -18.19 4.70 8.29
CA ILE A 317 -17.29 5.71 8.84
C ILE A 317 -17.59 7.08 8.24
N ALA A 318 -17.72 7.19 6.92
CA ALA A 318 -18.01 8.45 6.24
C ALA A 318 -19.34 9.06 6.71
N ARG A 319 -20.40 8.24 6.78
CA ARG A 319 -21.73 8.67 7.23
C ARG A 319 -21.77 9.00 8.72
N SER A 320 -21.03 8.27 9.55
CA SER A 320 -21.11 8.41 11.00
C SER A 320 -20.16 9.45 11.59
N ILE A 321 -19.09 9.82 10.86
CA ILE A 321 -18.04 10.75 11.30
C ILE A 321 -17.91 11.94 10.34
N LEU A 322 -17.60 11.72 9.06
CA LEU A 322 -17.31 12.81 8.10
C LEU A 322 -18.53 13.73 7.90
N VAL A 323 -19.72 13.17 7.66
CA VAL A 323 -20.91 13.97 7.37
C VAL A 323 -21.27 14.91 8.54
N PRO A 324 -21.35 14.45 9.79
CA PRO A 324 -21.56 15.34 10.93
C PRO A 324 -20.48 16.41 11.09
N ILE A 325 -19.19 16.05 10.92
CA ILE A 325 -18.07 17.01 11.06
C ILE A 325 -18.14 18.09 9.98
N ASN A 326 -18.41 17.74 8.72
CA ASN A 326 -18.55 18.72 7.64
C ASN A 326 -19.74 19.66 7.92
N ARG A 327 -20.91 19.13 8.29
CA ARG A 327 -22.07 19.97 8.63
C ARG A 327 -21.82 20.87 9.84
N MET A 328 -21.04 20.41 10.82
CA MET A 328 -20.59 21.21 11.96
C MET A 328 -19.64 22.33 11.52
N THR A 329 -18.77 22.05 10.56
CA THR A 329 -17.85 23.04 9.97
C THR A 329 -18.61 24.10 9.19
N ASP A 330 -19.61 23.69 8.39
CA ASP A 330 -20.50 24.60 7.66
C ASP A 330 -21.27 25.50 8.64
N ALA A 331 -21.88 24.91 9.68
CA ALA A 331 -22.61 25.65 10.69
C ALA A 331 -21.72 26.67 11.44
N MET A 332 -20.47 26.30 11.72
CA MET A 332 -19.50 27.21 12.33
C MET A 332 -19.08 28.34 11.38
N GLY A 333 -18.92 28.04 10.08
CA GLY A 333 -18.65 29.04 9.05
C GLY A 333 -19.79 30.05 8.90
N ASP A 334 -21.03 29.57 8.95
CA ASP A 334 -22.22 30.43 8.85
C ASP A 334 -22.38 31.34 10.07
N LEU A 335 -22.14 30.81 11.28
CA LEU A 335 -22.14 31.60 12.51
C LEU A 335 -21.02 32.67 12.49
N ALA A 336 -19.84 32.31 12.00
CA ALA A 336 -18.73 33.26 11.84
C ALA A 336 -19.05 34.35 10.79
N GLY A 337 -19.85 34.04 9.78
CA GLY A 337 -20.38 34.98 8.79
C GLY A 337 -21.54 35.86 9.27
N GLY A 338 -21.95 35.74 10.54
CA GLY A 338 -23.02 36.55 11.13
C GLY A 338 -24.44 36.02 10.93
N ARG A 339 -24.61 34.81 10.35
CA ARG A 339 -25.92 34.16 10.21
C ARG A 339 -26.27 33.40 11.48
N LEU A 340 -27.24 33.91 12.24
CA LEU A 340 -27.61 33.38 13.56
C LEU A 340 -28.83 32.44 13.53
N ASP A 341 -29.45 32.28 12.36
CA ASP A 341 -30.59 31.39 12.10
C ASP A 341 -30.18 29.92 11.85
N VAL A 342 -28.87 29.63 11.86
CA VAL A 342 -28.29 28.32 11.56
C VAL A 342 -28.61 27.29 12.65
N THR A 343 -29.09 26.11 12.30
CA THR A 343 -29.31 25.00 13.25
C THR A 343 -28.03 24.20 13.47
N VAL A 344 -27.60 24.03 14.72
CA VAL A 344 -26.40 23.24 15.03
C VAL A 344 -26.71 21.74 14.93
N PRO A 345 -26.11 21.01 13.97
CA PRO A 345 -26.40 19.60 13.78
C PRO A 345 -25.81 18.76 14.92
N ALA A 346 -26.25 17.50 15.05
CA ALA A 346 -25.64 16.49 15.93
C ALA A 346 -25.68 16.74 17.47
N LEU A 347 -26.48 17.69 17.96
CA LEU A 347 -26.66 18.01 19.39
C LEU A 347 -27.12 16.83 20.27
N GLU A 348 -27.89 15.90 19.70
CA GLU A 348 -28.43 14.74 20.42
C GLU A 348 -27.42 13.59 20.59
N ARG A 349 -26.24 13.69 19.97
CA ARG A 349 -25.23 12.64 20.05
C ARG A 349 -24.52 12.65 21.41
N GLY A 350 -24.17 11.45 21.89
CA GLY A 350 -23.42 11.25 23.14
C GLY A 350 -21.92 11.00 22.95
N ASP A 351 -21.39 11.16 21.73
CA ASP A 351 -19.98 10.95 21.39
C ASP A 351 -19.22 12.28 21.27
N GLU A 352 -17.93 12.23 20.88
CA GLU A 352 -17.06 13.41 20.77
C GLU A 352 -17.62 14.47 19.80
N ILE A 353 -18.33 14.05 18.75
CA ILE A 353 -18.99 14.96 17.81
C ILE A 353 -20.17 15.67 18.48
N GLY A 354 -20.93 14.98 19.33
CA GLY A 354 -21.99 15.60 20.12
C GLY A 354 -21.46 16.64 21.12
N GLN A 355 -20.29 16.40 21.72
CA GLN A 355 -19.62 17.39 22.58
C GLN A 355 -19.22 18.64 21.78
N MET A 356 -18.68 18.48 20.58
CA MET A 356 -18.40 19.60 19.67
C MET A 356 -19.67 20.37 19.30
N ALA A 357 -20.77 19.67 18.99
CA ALA A 357 -22.06 20.28 18.70
C ALA A 357 -22.59 21.14 19.86
N GLN A 358 -22.44 20.66 21.09
CA GLN A 358 -22.81 21.42 22.28
C GLN A 358 -21.98 22.71 22.41
N ALA A 359 -20.67 22.63 22.19
CA ALA A 359 -19.80 23.80 22.24
C ALA A 359 -20.21 24.87 21.19
N VAL A 360 -20.48 24.45 19.96
CA VAL A 360 -20.93 25.37 18.88
C VAL A 360 -22.32 25.95 19.18
N GLN A 361 -23.22 25.20 19.82
CA GLN A 361 -24.52 25.71 20.25
C GLN A 361 -24.39 26.80 21.32
N VAL A 362 -23.44 26.65 22.26
CA VAL A 362 -23.13 27.72 23.22
C VAL A 362 -22.59 28.96 22.50
N PHE A 363 -21.72 28.80 21.51
CA PHE A 363 -21.24 29.91 20.68
C PHE A 363 -22.37 30.63 19.93
N LYS A 364 -23.28 29.88 19.30
CA LYS A 364 -24.48 30.44 18.66
C LYS A 364 -25.31 31.26 19.64
N GLN A 365 -25.57 30.70 20.81
CA GLN A 365 -26.40 31.36 21.83
C GLN A 365 -25.79 32.70 22.26
N ASN A 366 -24.49 32.71 22.53
CA ASN A 366 -23.78 33.94 22.88
C ASN A 366 -23.84 35.00 21.77
N ALA A 367 -23.78 34.59 20.50
CA ALA A 367 -23.88 35.51 19.37
C ALA A 367 -25.29 36.08 19.18
N VAL A 368 -26.35 35.28 19.42
CA VAL A 368 -27.74 35.74 19.46
C VAL A 368 -27.98 36.73 20.59
N ASP A 369 -27.50 36.41 21.80
CA ASP A 369 -27.66 37.29 22.95
C ASP A 369 -26.91 38.62 22.76
N LYS A 370 -25.73 38.61 22.12
CA LYS A 370 -25.00 39.84 21.77
C LYS A 370 -25.82 40.76 20.85
N LYS A 371 -26.41 40.21 19.78
CA LYS A 371 -27.20 41.02 18.82
C LYS A 371 -28.45 41.61 19.47
N ARG A 372 -29.12 40.84 20.34
CA ARG A 372 -30.27 41.31 21.12
C ARG A 372 -29.91 42.48 22.04
N MET A 373 -28.75 42.43 22.70
CA MET A 373 -28.28 43.53 23.55
C MET A 373 -27.96 44.81 22.75
N GLU A 374 -27.46 44.69 21.52
CA GLU A 374 -27.20 45.83 20.63
C GLU A 374 -28.51 46.52 20.18
N GLU A 375 -29.55 45.74 19.85
CA GLU A 375 -30.88 46.24 19.47
C GLU A 375 -31.62 46.92 20.65
N GLU A 376 -31.49 46.37 21.88
CA GLU A 376 -32.04 46.97 23.10
C GLU A 376 -31.35 48.31 23.45
N ALA A 377 -30.05 48.45 23.17
CA ALA A 377 -29.28 49.67 23.43
C ALA A 377 -29.59 50.83 22.46
N GLU A 378 -30.07 50.53 21.25
CA GLU A 378 -30.43 51.52 20.24
C GLU A 378 -31.81 52.14 20.53
N ALA A 379 -32.78 51.32 20.94
CA ALA A 379 -34.11 51.78 21.36
C ALA A 379 -34.08 52.71 22.60
N ALA A 380 -33.13 52.49 23.51
CA ALA A 380 -32.96 53.34 24.70
C ALA A 380 -32.47 54.77 24.37
N ARG A 381 -31.70 54.94 23.28
CA ARG A 381 -31.17 56.26 22.88
C ARG A 381 -32.24 57.17 22.28
N GLU A 382 -33.20 56.62 21.54
CA GLU A 382 -34.29 57.38 20.93
C GLU A 382 -35.28 57.94 21.96
N ALA A 383 -35.52 57.19 23.05
CA ALA A 383 -36.38 57.64 24.14
C ALA A 383 -35.78 58.84 24.91
N GLN A 384 -34.45 58.89 25.05
CA GLN A 384 -33.74 59.98 25.75
C GLN A 384 -33.75 61.30 24.96
N ALA A 385 -33.66 61.25 23.64
CA ALA A 385 -33.62 62.43 22.78
C ALA A 385 -34.94 63.24 22.79
N LYS A 386 -36.07 62.61 23.09
CA LYS A 386 -37.40 63.25 23.09
C LYS A 386 -37.68 64.10 24.34
N ALA A 387 -37.06 63.77 25.48
CA ALA A 387 -37.26 64.49 26.74
C ALA A 387 -36.48 65.82 26.81
N GLU A 388 -35.32 65.93 26.15
CA GLU A 388 -34.53 67.17 26.15
C GLU A 388 -35.11 68.29 25.26
N ALA A 389 -35.93 67.95 24.26
CA ALA A 389 -36.49 68.92 23.32
C ALA A 389 -37.58 69.81 23.94
N GLU A 390 -38.36 69.30 24.90
CA GLU A 390 -39.40 70.08 25.59
C GLU A 390 -38.82 71.09 26.58
N GLN A 391 -37.65 70.79 27.16
CA GLN A 391 -37.02 71.67 28.16
C GLN A 391 -36.33 72.88 27.51
N ARG A 392 -35.71 72.74 26.33
CA ARG A 392 -35.11 73.87 25.58
C ARG A 392 -36.12 74.92 25.12
N GLY A 393 -37.38 74.54 24.89
CA GLY A 393 -38.42 75.45 24.41
C GLY A 393 -38.84 76.52 25.42
N ARG A 394 -38.81 76.22 26.72
CA ARG A 394 -39.20 77.17 27.77
C ARG A 394 -38.12 78.21 28.09
N GLU A 395 -36.85 77.83 28.01
CA GLU A 395 -35.73 78.74 28.30
C GLU A 395 -35.52 79.79 27.20
N ALA A 396 -35.77 79.43 25.93
CA ALA A 396 -35.59 80.35 24.80
C ALA A 396 -36.58 81.55 24.81
N ALA A 397 -37.80 81.38 25.33
CA ALA A 397 -38.81 82.44 25.37
C ALA A 397 -38.45 83.57 26.35
N ILE A 398 -37.81 83.26 27.48
CA ILE A 398 -37.47 84.25 28.52
C ILE A 398 -36.22 85.05 28.17
N VAL A 399 -35.27 84.44 27.45
CA VAL A 399 -34.09 85.16 26.92
C VAL A 399 -34.50 86.28 25.95
N ALA A 400 -35.55 86.07 25.16
CA ALA A 400 -36.09 87.10 24.27
C ALA A 400 -36.71 88.28 25.03
N GLU A 401 -37.44 88.02 26.13
CA GLU A 401 -38.04 89.07 26.97
C GLU A 401 -36.97 89.93 27.68
N VAL A 402 -35.91 89.31 28.20
CA VAL A 402 -34.78 90.03 28.80
C VAL A 402 -34.05 90.89 27.77
N ALA A 403 -33.87 90.37 26.54
CA ALA A 403 -33.24 91.11 25.46
C ALA A 403 -34.04 92.37 25.05
N GLU A 404 -35.37 92.30 25.03
CA GLU A 404 -36.24 93.45 24.75
C GLU A 404 -36.12 94.57 25.80
N VAL A 405 -36.06 94.22 27.09
CA VAL A 405 -35.90 95.21 28.17
C VAL A 405 -34.48 95.80 28.17
N ALA A 406 -33.46 94.98 27.91
CA ALA A 406 -32.08 95.49 27.76
C ALA A 406 -31.95 96.46 26.58
N LYS A 407 -32.62 96.17 25.45
CA LYS A 407 -32.66 97.06 24.29
C LYS A 407 -33.34 98.39 24.61
N ALA A 408 -34.52 98.35 25.24
CA ALA A 408 -35.23 99.58 25.66
C ALA A 408 -34.38 100.44 26.61
N ALA A 409 -33.72 99.83 27.59
CA ALA A 409 -32.82 100.55 28.50
C ALA A 409 -31.61 101.18 27.78
N SER A 410 -31.06 100.50 26.76
CA SER A 410 -29.98 101.06 25.93
C SER A 410 -30.45 102.24 25.05
N GLU A 411 -31.75 102.33 24.73
CA GLU A 411 -32.35 103.41 23.96
C GLU A 411 -32.82 104.58 24.85
N GLY A 412 -32.63 104.49 26.17
CA GLY A 412 -32.98 105.54 27.15
C GLY A 412 -34.38 105.40 27.75
N ASP A 413 -35.14 104.38 27.39
CA ASP A 413 -36.43 104.04 28.02
C ASP A 413 -36.18 103.13 29.23
N LEU A 414 -36.22 103.73 30.42
CA LEU A 414 -36.03 103.05 31.71
C LEU A 414 -37.35 102.76 32.42
N ASP A 415 -38.50 102.84 31.73
CA ASP A 415 -39.84 102.56 32.28
C ASP A 415 -40.37 101.16 31.89
N ARG A 416 -39.75 100.49 30.91
CA ARG A 416 -40.12 99.13 30.50
C ARG A 416 -39.75 98.07 31.56
N ARG A 417 -40.62 97.08 31.75
CA ARG A 417 -40.46 95.98 32.74
C ARG A 417 -40.79 94.62 32.13
N ILE A 418 -40.16 93.56 32.65
CA ILE A 418 -40.45 92.15 32.33
C ILE A 418 -41.65 91.67 33.17
N GLU A 419 -42.60 90.97 32.54
CA GLU A 419 -43.76 90.35 33.21
C GLU A 419 -43.33 89.16 34.09
N LEU A 420 -43.86 89.06 35.31
CA LEU A 420 -43.42 88.04 36.28
C LEU A 420 -44.38 86.84 36.36
N ALA A 421 -45.57 86.93 35.77
CA ALA A 421 -46.54 85.84 35.78
C ALA A 421 -46.01 84.55 35.11
N GLY A 422 -46.12 83.42 35.82
CA GLY A 422 -45.77 82.09 35.29
C GLY A 422 -44.29 81.72 35.32
N LYS A 423 -43.43 82.52 35.97
CA LYS A 423 -41.99 82.25 36.13
C LYS A 423 -41.68 81.75 37.55
N ASP A 424 -40.85 80.73 37.68
CA ASP A 424 -40.43 80.13 38.95
C ASP A 424 -38.92 79.89 39.02
N GLY A 425 -38.41 79.64 40.23
CA GLY A 425 -37.01 79.30 40.48
C GLY A 425 -36.02 80.34 39.96
N PHE A 426 -35.02 79.87 39.20
CA PHE A 426 -33.94 80.72 38.67
C PHE A 426 -34.45 81.83 37.74
N LEU A 427 -35.48 81.55 36.93
CA LEU A 427 -35.97 82.47 35.90
C LEU A 427 -36.73 83.66 36.50
N LEU A 428 -37.48 83.43 37.58
CA LEU A 428 -38.12 84.50 38.34
C LEU A 428 -37.07 85.46 38.92
N ASN A 429 -36.04 84.92 39.58
CA ASN A 429 -34.97 85.71 40.19
C ASN A 429 -34.21 86.57 39.15
N LEU A 430 -33.97 86.03 37.94
CA LEU A 430 -33.33 86.76 36.86
C LEU A 430 -34.18 87.95 36.39
N CYS A 431 -35.48 87.75 36.15
CA CYS A 431 -36.38 88.80 35.69
C CYS A 431 -36.60 89.90 36.75
N GLU A 432 -36.71 89.52 38.03
CA GLU A 432 -36.76 90.48 39.14
C GLU A 432 -35.49 91.31 39.25
N GLY A 433 -34.31 90.68 39.07
CA GLY A 433 -33.02 91.36 39.07
C GLY A 433 -32.90 92.42 37.97
N VAL A 434 -33.32 92.10 36.74
CA VAL A 434 -33.30 93.04 35.60
C VAL A 434 -34.25 94.22 35.84
N ASN A 435 -35.48 93.97 36.31
CA ASN A 435 -36.44 95.03 36.62
C ASN A 435 -35.93 95.99 37.71
N ASN A 436 -35.31 95.47 38.77
CA ASN A 436 -34.73 96.27 39.85
C ASN A 436 -33.58 97.16 39.37
N LEU A 437 -32.71 96.63 38.50
CA LEU A 437 -31.56 97.37 37.96
C LEU A 437 -32.00 98.53 37.05
N VAL A 438 -32.96 98.28 36.15
CA VAL A 438 -33.52 99.33 35.28
C VAL A 438 -34.21 100.41 36.12
N ASN A 439 -34.96 100.02 37.15
CA ASN A 439 -35.64 100.96 38.04
C ASN A 439 -34.68 101.87 38.81
N LEU A 440 -33.63 101.29 39.42
CA LEU A 440 -32.64 102.06 40.18
C LEU A 440 -31.89 103.05 39.28
N THR A 441 -31.52 102.62 38.07
CA THR A 441 -30.81 103.45 37.10
C THR A 441 -31.69 104.62 36.63
N GLY A 442 -32.98 104.38 36.38
CA GLY A 442 -33.93 105.40 35.97
C GLY A 442 -34.14 106.50 37.01
N ILE A 443 -34.35 106.12 38.28
CA ILE A 443 -34.56 107.09 39.37
C ILE A 443 -33.28 107.91 39.61
N ALA A 444 -32.10 107.28 39.65
CA ALA A 444 -30.84 107.98 39.90
C ALA A 444 -30.49 109.01 38.82
N LEU A 445 -30.66 108.67 37.54
CA LEU A 445 -30.41 109.60 36.43
C LEU A 445 -31.41 110.76 36.40
N LYS A 446 -32.67 110.50 36.75
CA LYS A 446 -33.71 111.53 36.83
C LYS A 446 -33.42 112.55 37.93
N ASP A 447 -33.01 112.10 39.11
CA ASP A 447 -32.61 112.98 40.21
C ASP A 447 -31.44 113.89 39.84
N VAL A 448 -30.43 113.34 39.14
CA VAL A 448 -29.28 114.12 38.63
C VAL A 448 -29.72 115.16 37.61
N ALA A 449 -30.58 114.76 36.66
CA ALA A 449 -31.10 115.66 35.64
C ALA A 449 -31.91 116.82 36.27
N GLU A 450 -32.71 116.54 37.30
CA GLU A 450 -33.50 117.56 38.01
C GLU A 450 -32.62 118.60 38.73
N VAL A 451 -31.55 118.17 39.41
CA VAL A 451 -30.63 119.09 40.09
C VAL A 451 -29.78 119.89 39.11
N LEU A 452 -29.25 119.27 38.05
CA LEU A 452 -28.52 120.00 37.01
C LEU A 452 -29.40 121.03 36.30
N ALA A 453 -30.66 120.71 36.05
CA ALA A 453 -31.62 121.65 35.49
C ALA A 453 -31.92 122.82 36.44
N ALA A 454 -31.94 122.59 37.76
CA ALA A 454 -32.07 123.66 38.75
C ALA A 454 -30.84 124.58 38.79
N VAL A 455 -29.63 123.99 38.80
CA VAL A 455 -28.36 124.73 38.73
C VAL A 455 -28.29 125.59 37.46
N ALA A 456 -28.69 125.06 36.30
CA ALA A 456 -28.73 125.81 35.05
C ALA A 456 -29.70 127.01 35.08
N ARG A 457 -30.75 126.95 35.91
CA ARG A 457 -31.69 128.08 36.14
C ARG A 457 -31.24 129.02 37.26
N GLY A 458 -30.04 128.82 37.82
CA GLY A 458 -29.48 129.64 38.90
C GLY A 458 -29.96 129.29 40.30
N ASP A 459 -30.76 128.22 40.46
CA ASP A 459 -31.17 127.72 41.78
C ASP A 459 -30.14 126.72 42.31
N LEU A 460 -29.24 127.23 43.16
CA LEU A 460 -28.18 126.46 43.78
C LEU A 460 -28.59 125.81 45.11
N THR A 461 -29.89 125.83 45.48
CA THR A 461 -30.40 125.25 46.74
C THR A 461 -30.87 123.81 46.60
N ARG A 462 -31.11 123.34 45.36
CA ARG A 462 -31.58 121.97 45.08
C ARG A 462 -30.48 120.93 45.31
N ARG A 463 -30.81 119.85 46.02
CA ARG A 463 -29.93 118.70 46.27
C ARG A 463 -30.68 117.41 45.99
N ILE A 464 -29.97 116.39 45.53
CA ILE A 464 -30.49 115.03 45.43
C ILE A 464 -30.63 114.48 46.86
N THR A 465 -31.84 114.08 47.24
CA THR A 465 -32.17 113.62 48.61
C THR A 465 -32.27 112.10 48.73
N ASN A 466 -32.65 111.39 47.66
CA ASN A 466 -32.78 109.94 47.64
C ASN A 466 -31.49 109.23 48.04
N ASN A 467 -31.60 108.07 48.69
CA ASN A 467 -30.44 107.34 49.20
C ASN A 467 -29.99 106.27 48.20
N TYR A 468 -28.72 106.35 47.80
CA TYR A 468 -28.12 105.44 46.81
C TYR A 468 -26.86 104.81 47.37
N GLY A 469 -26.66 103.52 47.08
CA GLY A 469 -25.41 102.82 47.37
C GLY A 469 -24.44 102.83 46.18
N GLY A 470 -23.15 102.63 46.43
CA GLY A 470 -22.13 102.47 45.40
C GLY A 470 -21.97 103.69 44.48
N LEU A 471 -21.81 103.44 43.17
CA LEU A 471 -21.52 104.47 42.17
C LEU A 471 -22.61 105.54 42.07
N PHE A 472 -23.90 105.17 42.18
CA PHE A 472 -25.00 106.14 42.17
C PHE A 472 -24.98 107.05 43.41
N GLY A 473 -24.48 106.56 44.55
CA GLY A 473 -24.25 107.37 45.74
C GLY A 473 -23.12 108.38 45.57
N GLN A 474 -22.03 107.97 44.91
CA GLN A 474 -20.93 108.88 44.53
C GLN A 474 -21.43 109.96 43.58
N LEU A 475 -22.17 109.59 42.53
CA LEU A 475 -22.74 110.53 41.57
C LEU A 475 -23.65 111.58 42.24
N LYS A 476 -24.50 111.14 43.18
CA LYS A 476 -25.26 112.04 44.05
C LYS A 476 -24.35 113.01 44.82
N GLY A 477 -23.29 112.49 45.42
CA GLY A 477 -22.31 113.27 46.19
C GLY A 477 -21.65 114.35 45.34
N ASP A 478 -21.15 113.98 44.16
CA ASP A 478 -20.44 114.87 43.24
C ASP A 478 -21.36 115.99 42.72
N VAL A 479 -22.61 115.66 42.37
CA VAL A 479 -23.59 116.65 41.90
C VAL A 479 -23.97 117.63 43.01
N ASN A 480 -24.22 117.13 44.23
CA ASN A 480 -24.52 117.98 45.38
C ASN A 480 -23.33 118.88 45.76
N GLN A 481 -22.11 118.33 45.76
CA GLN A 481 -20.90 119.08 46.07
C GLN A 481 -20.61 120.15 45.00
N THR A 482 -20.91 119.86 43.73
CA THR A 482 -20.80 120.86 42.65
C THR A 482 -21.75 122.02 42.89
N ALA A 483 -23.00 121.74 43.28
CA ALA A 483 -23.96 122.78 43.64
C ALA A 483 -23.52 123.57 44.89
N ASP A 484 -22.92 122.91 45.90
CA ASP A 484 -22.35 123.58 47.08
C ASP A 484 -21.19 124.51 46.70
N LYS A 485 -20.28 124.08 45.83
CA LYS A 485 -19.15 124.91 45.39
C LYS A 485 -19.58 126.12 44.57
N LEU A 486 -20.56 125.96 43.69
CA LEU A 486 -21.13 127.10 42.98
C LEU A 486 -21.81 128.07 43.95
N PHE A 487 -22.51 127.57 44.97
CA PHE A 487 -23.16 128.41 45.99
C PHE A 487 -22.14 129.21 46.80
N GLU A 488 -21.03 128.58 47.19
CA GLU A 488 -19.91 129.23 47.89
C GLU A 488 -19.27 130.32 47.03
N ILE A 489 -18.97 130.04 45.76
CA ILE A 489 -18.37 131.02 44.84
C ILE A 489 -19.28 132.24 44.67
N VAL A 490 -20.57 132.03 44.42
CA VAL A 490 -21.54 133.14 44.27
C VAL A 490 -21.64 133.96 45.55
N THR A 491 -21.63 133.31 46.72
CA THR A 491 -21.66 133.99 48.02
C THR A 491 -20.39 134.83 48.26
N ASN A 492 -19.22 134.28 47.94
CA ASN A 492 -17.93 134.98 48.08
C ASN A 492 -17.83 136.19 47.14
N ILE A 493 -18.35 136.07 45.90
CA ILE A 493 -18.43 137.19 44.95
C ILE A 493 -19.33 138.30 45.51
N ASN A 494 -20.50 137.94 46.05
CA ASN A 494 -21.45 138.90 46.60
C ASN A 494 -20.89 139.62 47.84
N SER A 495 -20.19 138.90 48.71
CA SER A 495 -19.47 139.48 49.87
C SER A 495 -18.34 140.42 49.43
N SER A 496 -17.53 140.02 48.44
CA SER A 496 -16.44 140.84 47.89
C SER A 496 -16.97 142.12 47.24
N ALA A 497 -18.06 142.03 46.49
CA ALA A 497 -18.73 143.19 45.91
C ALA A 497 -19.25 144.15 47.00
N GLY A 498 -19.77 143.63 48.11
CA GLY A 498 -20.19 144.43 49.28
C GLY A 498 -19.04 145.14 49.99
N GLN A 499 -17.88 144.48 50.14
CA GLN A 499 -16.67 145.08 50.70
C GLN A 499 -16.13 146.21 49.81
N ILE A 500 -16.11 145.99 48.48
CA ILE A 500 -15.72 147.03 47.50
C ILE A 500 -16.69 148.21 47.57
N GLY A 501 -18.00 147.96 47.68
CA GLY A 501 -19.02 149.00 47.84
C GLY A 501 -18.82 149.83 49.11
N SER A 502 -18.47 149.19 50.22
CA SER A 502 -18.18 149.88 51.49
C SER A 502 -16.90 150.72 51.41
N ALA A 503 -15.82 150.17 50.84
CA ALA A 503 -14.57 150.89 50.62
C ALA A 503 -14.74 152.09 49.67
N ALA A 504 -15.53 151.94 48.61
CA ALA A 504 -15.84 153.04 47.70
C ALA A 504 -16.63 154.17 48.39
N ALA A 505 -17.56 153.83 49.29
CA ALA A 505 -18.30 154.80 50.08
C ALA A 505 -17.40 155.56 51.08
N GLU A 506 -16.42 154.88 51.68
CA GLU A 506 -15.45 155.48 52.61
C GLU A 506 -14.48 156.44 51.88
N VAL A 507 -14.03 156.07 50.68
CA VAL A 507 -13.22 156.95 49.80
C VAL A 507 -14.03 158.17 49.33
N ALA A 508 -15.30 158.00 48.99
CA ALA A 508 -16.18 159.10 48.61
C ALA A 508 -16.40 160.07 49.77
N ALA A 509 -16.65 159.57 50.98
CA ALA A 509 -16.79 160.39 52.18
C ALA A 509 -15.49 161.16 52.53
N GLY A 510 -14.32 160.50 52.44
CA GLY A 510 -13.03 161.15 52.65
C GLY A 510 -12.69 162.22 51.60
N SER A 511 -13.12 162.01 50.35
CA SER A 511 -12.96 163.00 49.27
C SER A 511 -13.85 164.22 49.48
N GLN A 512 -15.06 164.04 50.03
CA GLN A 512 -15.99 165.11 50.36
C GLN A 512 -15.49 165.99 51.52
N ASP A 513 -14.98 165.37 52.60
CA ASP A 513 -14.40 166.07 53.76
C ASP A 513 -13.16 166.91 53.37
N LEU A 514 -12.32 166.38 52.48
CA LEU A 514 -11.15 167.11 51.95
C LEU A 514 -11.57 168.31 51.08
N SER A 515 -12.67 168.19 50.34
CA SER A 515 -13.23 169.28 49.53
C SER A 515 -13.76 170.42 50.41
N GLU A 516 -14.50 170.11 51.48
CA GLU A 516 -15.04 171.12 52.41
C GLU A 516 -13.92 171.87 53.15
N ARG A 517 -12.84 171.20 53.57
CA ARG A 517 -11.69 171.85 54.22
C ARG A 517 -10.92 172.76 53.26
N SER A 518 -10.87 172.42 51.97
CA SER A 518 -10.21 173.22 50.94
C SER A 518 -11.01 174.49 50.62
N GLU A 519 -12.34 174.43 50.61
CA GLU A 519 -13.21 175.61 50.47
C GLU A 519 -13.12 176.57 51.67
N GLN A 520 -13.04 176.05 52.90
CA GLN A 520 -12.89 176.88 54.10
C GLN A 520 -11.54 177.63 54.17
N GLN A 521 -10.46 177.07 53.62
CA GLN A 521 -9.15 177.73 53.58
C GLN A 521 -9.02 178.78 52.46
N ALA A 522 -9.85 178.73 51.42
CA ALA A 522 -9.79 179.67 50.28
C ALA A 522 -10.66 180.94 50.45
N SER A 523 -11.51 180.98 51.49
CA SER A 523 -12.43 182.10 51.78
C SER A 523 -11.97 183.00 52.96
N ALA A 524 -10.85 182.64 53.62
CA ALA A 524 -10.17 183.43 54.65
C ALA A 524 -8.93 184.12 54.06
#